data_AF-S4P7F9-F1
#
_entry.id   AF-S4P7F9-F1
#
_cell.length_a   1.000
_cell.length_b   1.000
_cell.length_c   1.000
_cell.angle_alpha   90.00
_cell.angle_beta   90.00
_cell.angle_gamma   90.00
#
_symmetry.space_group_name_H-M   'P 1'
#
loop_
_entity.id
_entity.type
_entity.pdbx_description
1 polymer ?
#
loop_
_entity_poly.entity_id
_entity_poly.type
_entity_poly.pdbx_seq_one_letter_code
_entity_poly.pdbx_strand_id
1 'polypeptide(L)'
;MLWLQTNKEGSGTMNLGGSLTRQAEQDSTVSDVTPHIANIGRMVEDMENKIRNTLNDIYFGKTKDIVNGLRSTVPANVERQKAALQHDLAEALLQRRQTTRAD
;
A
#
# COMPACT_ATOMS: atom_id res chain seq x y z
N MET A 1 9.12 -14.13 -3.86
CA MET A 1 8.40 -13.92 -5.13
C MET A 1 6.93 -14.16 -4.89
N LEU A 2 6.04 -13.42 -5.55
CA LEU A 2 4.59 -13.64 -5.47
C LEU A 2 4.09 -14.00 -6.87
N TRP A 3 3.31 -15.08 -6.95
CA TRP A 3 2.68 -15.50 -8.20
C TRP A 3 1.27 -16.03 -7.92
N LEU A 4 0.29 -15.45 -8.60
CA LEU A 4 -1.13 -15.72 -8.46
C LEU A 4 -1.72 -15.86 -9.86
N GLN A 5 -2.42 -16.95 -10.11
CA GLN A 5 -3.15 -17.17 -11.34
C GLN A 5 -4.58 -17.60 -10.99
N THR A 6 -5.56 -16.94 -11.57
CA THR A 6 -6.96 -17.32 -11.44
C THR A 6 -7.64 -17.29 -12.80
N ASN A 7 -8.56 -18.23 -13.02
CA ASN A 7 -9.40 -18.26 -14.20
C ASN A 7 -10.84 -18.45 -13.73
N LYS A 8 -11.66 -17.42 -13.89
CA LYS A 8 -13.07 -17.41 -13.51
C LYS A 8 -13.87 -16.76 -14.63
N GLU A 9 -15.10 -17.23 -14.86
CA GLU A 9 -15.95 -16.73 -15.95
C GLU A 9 -16.14 -15.20 -15.90
N GLY A 10 -16.32 -14.61 -14.72
CA GLY A 10 -16.55 -13.16 -14.58
C GLY A 10 -15.31 -12.27 -14.72
N SER A 11 -14.11 -12.81 -14.49
CA SER A 11 -12.84 -12.04 -14.57
C SER A 11 -11.93 -12.46 -15.71
N GLY A 12 -12.26 -13.53 -16.42
CA GLY A 12 -11.35 -14.24 -17.33
C GLY A 12 -10.12 -14.78 -16.60
N THR A 13 -9.05 -14.97 -17.37
CA THR A 13 -7.72 -15.34 -16.85
C THR A 13 -7.00 -14.11 -16.33
N MET A 14 -6.73 -14.07 -15.02
CA MET A 14 -5.92 -13.05 -14.38
C MET A 14 -4.62 -13.67 -13.87
N ASN A 15 -3.50 -13.17 -14.39
CA ASN A 15 -2.14 -13.54 -13.98
C ASN A 15 -1.49 -12.36 -13.28
N LEU A 16 -1.06 -12.56 -12.05
CA LEU A 16 -0.48 -11.54 -11.20
C LEU A 16 0.80 -12.08 -10.57
N GLY A 17 1.96 -11.64 -11.07
CA GLY A 17 3.24 -12.21 -10.72
C GLY A 17 4.37 -11.22 -10.65
N GLY A 18 5.41 -11.54 -9.89
CA GLY A 18 6.68 -10.82 -9.89
C GLY A 18 7.51 -11.03 -8.61
N SER A 19 8.55 -10.21 -8.48
CA SER A 19 9.49 -10.26 -7.37
C SER A 19 9.73 -8.87 -6.79
N LEU A 20 10.09 -8.86 -5.51
CA LEU A 20 10.52 -7.67 -4.79
C LEU A 20 11.79 -8.05 -4.03
N THR A 21 12.82 -7.21 -4.13
CA THR A 21 14.07 -7.36 -3.39
C THR A 21 14.24 -6.16 -2.48
N ARG A 22 14.62 -6.41 -1.23
CA ARG A 22 14.95 -5.39 -0.23
C ARG A 22 16.27 -5.78 0.45
N GLN A 23 17.04 -4.78 0.85
CA GLN A 23 18.28 -4.95 1.61
C GLN A 23 18.16 -4.15 2.90
N ALA A 24 18.71 -4.70 3.99
CA ALA A 24 18.89 -4.01 5.25
C ALA A 24 20.17 -4.51 5.92
N GLU A 25 20.81 -3.63 6.66
CA GLU A 25 22.03 -3.90 7.41
C GLU A 25 21.81 -3.51 8.87
N GLN A 26 22.33 -4.32 9.78
CA GLN A 26 22.17 -4.13 11.22
C GLN A 26 23.35 -4.75 11.97
N ASP A 27 23.94 -4.00 12.88
CA ASP A 27 24.90 -4.52 13.85
C ASP A 27 24.16 -5.12 15.05
N SER A 28 24.59 -6.30 15.51
CA SER A 28 23.99 -6.98 16.66
C SER A 28 25.05 -7.66 17.52
N THR A 29 24.92 -7.52 18.84
CA THR A 29 25.81 -8.20 19.80
C THR A 29 25.58 -9.70 19.78
N VAL A 30 26.67 -10.47 19.89
CA VAL A 30 26.64 -11.93 19.93
C VAL A 30 26.94 -12.38 21.35
N SER A 31 26.09 -13.23 21.91
CA SER A 31 26.25 -13.81 23.24
C SER A 31 25.71 -15.24 23.24
N ASP A 32 26.00 -16.03 24.29
CA ASP A 32 25.44 -17.39 24.42
C ASP A 32 23.90 -17.39 24.46
N VAL A 33 23.29 -16.31 24.95
CA VAL A 33 21.82 -16.14 24.98
C VAL A 33 21.28 -15.65 23.63
N THR A 34 22.09 -14.92 22.86
CA THR A 34 21.73 -14.38 21.54
C THR A 34 22.75 -14.80 20.48
N PRO A 35 22.73 -16.08 20.07
CA PRO A 35 23.63 -16.58 19.02
C PRO A 35 23.30 -15.96 17.67
N HIS A 36 24.20 -16.12 16.69
CA HIS A 36 24.02 -15.61 15.33
C HIS A 36 22.67 -16.00 14.71
N ILE A 37 22.20 -17.23 14.93
CA ILE A 37 20.91 -17.70 14.41
C ILE A 37 19.75 -16.86 14.96
N ALA A 38 19.78 -16.48 16.23
CA ALA A 38 18.73 -15.66 16.84
C ALA A 38 18.74 -14.23 16.28
N ASN A 39 19.92 -13.65 16.04
CA ASN A 39 20.06 -12.33 15.43
C ASN A 39 19.58 -12.35 13.96
N ILE A 40 20.01 -13.35 13.18
CA ILE A 40 19.58 -13.53 11.78
C ILE A 40 18.07 -13.79 11.71
N GLY A 41 17.52 -14.62 12.60
CA GLY A 41 16.09 -14.92 12.65
C GLY A 41 15.23 -13.67 12.83
N ARG A 42 15.62 -12.77 13.76
CA ARG A 42 14.96 -11.47 13.94
C ARG A 42 15.04 -10.59 12.68
N MET A 43 16.22 -10.51 12.05
CA MET A 43 16.38 -9.74 10.81
C MET A 43 15.51 -10.28 9.66
N VAL A 44 15.41 -11.61 9.53
CA VAL A 44 14.58 -12.28 8.53
C VAL A 44 13.10 -12.03 8.80
N GLU A 45 12.65 -12.22 10.04
CA GLU A 45 11.25 -12.01 10.43
C GLU A 45 10.79 -10.57 10.14
N ASP A 46 11.58 -9.58 10.57
CA ASP A 46 11.28 -8.17 10.31
C ASP A 46 11.25 -7.85 8.82
N MET A 47 12.19 -8.41 8.05
CA MET A 47 12.25 -8.20 6.61
C MET A 47 11.07 -8.86 5.90
N GLU A 48 10.70 -10.07 6.27
CA GLU A 48 9.55 -10.78 5.71
C GLU A 48 8.24 -10.05 6.01
N ASN A 49 8.07 -9.53 7.23
CA ASN A 49 6.90 -8.72 7.59
C ASN A 49 6.80 -7.47 6.71
N LYS A 50 7.92 -6.75 6.51
CA LYS A 50 7.97 -5.58 5.62
C LYS A 50 7.71 -5.94 4.16
N ILE A 51 8.30 -7.02 3.66
CA ILE A 51 8.11 -7.52 2.29
C ILE A 51 6.64 -7.92 2.09
N ARG A 52 6.03 -8.63 3.03
CA ARG A 52 4.62 -9.06 2.96
C ARG A 52 3.67 -7.87 2.84
N ASN A 53 3.85 -6.85 3.68
CA ASN A 53 3.04 -5.63 3.61
C ASN A 53 3.24 -4.91 2.27
N THR A 54 4.50 -4.77 1.82
CA THR A 54 4.80 -4.13 0.54
C THR A 54 4.19 -4.89 -0.65
N LEU A 55 4.24 -6.23 -0.63
CA LEU A 55 3.62 -7.07 -1.65
C LEU A 55 2.10 -6.85 -1.65
N ASN A 56 1.45 -6.82 -0.49
CA ASN A 56 0.00 -6.59 -0.41
C ASN A 56 -0.39 -5.25 -1.05
N ASP A 57 0.27 -4.17 -0.65
CA ASP A 57 -0.03 -2.82 -1.13
C ASP A 57 0.20 -2.67 -2.63
N ILE A 58 1.28 -3.23 -3.17
CA ILE A 58 1.58 -3.15 -4.60
C ILE A 58 0.61 -4.02 -5.40
N TYR A 59 0.46 -5.29 -5.01
CA TYR A 59 -0.24 -6.29 -5.82
C TYR A 59 -1.76 -6.21 -5.75
N PHE A 60 -2.33 -5.71 -4.65
CA PHE A 60 -3.79 -5.60 -4.48
C PHE A 60 -4.28 -4.16 -4.38
N GLY A 61 -3.42 -3.22 -3.96
CA GLY A 61 -3.71 -1.79 -3.98
C GLY A 61 -3.35 -1.16 -5.33
N LYS A 62 -2.06 -1.04 -5.62
CA LYS A 62 -1.56 -0.25 -6.75
C LYS A 62 -1.99 -0.79 -8.11
N THR A 63 -1.98 -2.10 -8.32
CA THR A 63 -2.47 -2.70 -9.57
C THR A 63 -3.97 -2.45 -9.79
N LYS A 64 -4.78 -2.56 -8.72
CA LYS A 64 -6.22 -2.29 -8.75
C LYS A 64 -6.49 -0.82 -9.08
N ASP A 65 -5.75 0.10 -8.48
CA ASP A 65 -5.88 1.53 -8.75
C ASP A 65 -5.50 1.86 -10.20
N ILE A 66 -4.43 1.26 -10.73
CA ILE A 66 -4.04 1.42 -12.14
C ILE A 66 -5.15 0.92 -13.07
N VAL A 67 -5.69 -0.28 -12.83
CA VAL A 67 -6.78 -0.84 -13.65
C VAL A 67 -8.03 0.04 -13.62
N ASN A 68 -8.42 0.51 -12.43
CA ASN A 68 -9.58 1.41 -12.28
C ASN A 68 -9.33 2.79 -12.90
N GLY A 69 -8.09 3.27 -12.90
CA GLY A 69 -7.71 4.53 -13.55
C GLY A 69 -7.78 4.45 -15.09
N LEU A 70 -7.48 3.29 -15.67
CA LEU A 70 -7.61 3.06 -17.12
C LEU A 70 -9.06 2.91 -17.56
N ARG A 71 -9.91 2.33 -16.69
CA ARG A 71 -11.34 2.16 -16.94
C ARG A 71 -12.11 2.40 -15.65
N SER A 72 -12.64 3.62 -15.51
CA SER A 72 -13.49 3.95 -14.37
C SER A 72 -14.79 3.15 -14.44
N THR A 73 -15.07 2.43 -13.35
CA THR A 73 -16.36 1.78 -13.12
C THR A 73 -17.36 2.75 -12.48
N VAL A 74 -16.88 3.92 -12.04
CA VAL A 74 -17.69 4.96 -11.43
C VAL A 74 -18.26 5.85 -12.54
N PRO A 75 -19.58 6.13 -12.53
CA PRO A 75 -20.13 7.00 -13.55
C PRO A 75 -19.64 8.44 -13.38
N ALA A 76 -19.43 9.14 -14.49
CA ALA A 76 -18.77 10.45 -14.53
C ALA A 76 -19.46 11.53 -13.68
N ASN A 77 -20.76 11.40 -13.43
CA ASN A 77 -21.51 12.31 -12.55
C ASN A 77 -21.06 12.19 -11.09
N VAL A 78 -20.79 10.97 -10.61
CA VAL A 78 -20.31 10.71 -9.25
C VAL A 78 -18.89 11.23 -9.08
N GLU A 79 -18.03 11.08 -10.10
CA GLU A 79 -16.69 11.68 -10.07
C GLU A 79 -16.74 13.21 -9.98
N ARG A 80 -17.63 13.87 -10.75
CA ARG A 80 -17.82 15.32 -10.65
C ARG A 80 -18.32 15.76 -9.28
N GLN A 81 -19.29 15.03 -8.69
CA GLN A 81 -19.78 15.32 -7.35
C GLN A 81 -18.68 15.18 -6.30
N LYS A 82 -17.84 14.15 -6.41
CA LYS A 82 -16.68 13.97 -5.53
C LYS A 82 -15.67 15.12 -5.66
N ALA A 83 -15.41 15.58 -6.88
CA ALA A 83 -14.52 16.72 -7.10
C ALA A 83 -15.08 18.03 -6.51
N ALA A 84 -16.39 18.28 -6.67
CA ALA A 84 -17.07 19.41 -6.06
C ALA A 84 -16.99 19.33 -4.52
N LEU A 85 -17.31 18.17 -3.94
CA LEU A 85 -17.21 17.97 -2.49
C LEU A 85 -15.78 18.22 -1.97
N GLN A 86 -14.75 17.77 -2.69
CA GLN A 86 -13.35 18.01 -2.32
C GLN A 86 -13.00 19.50 -2.30
N HIS A 87 -13.52 20.26 -3.27
CA HIS A 87 -13.35 21.71 -3.31
C HIS A 87 -14.02 22.38 -2.11
N ASP A 88 -15.28 22.06 -1.85
CA ASP A 88 -16.05 22.61 -0.72
C ASP A 88 -15.38 22.29 0.63
N LEU A 89 -14.82 21.09 0.77
CA LEU A 89 -14.09 20.67 1.97
C LEU A 89 -12.80 21.47 2.15
N ALA A 90 -12.06 21.73 1.06
CA ALA A 90 -10.85 22.54 1.11
C ALA A 90 -11.17 23.98 1.53
N GLU A 91 -12.24 24.57 1.01
CA GLU A 91 -12.70 25.90 1.42
C GLU A 91 -13.13 25.94 2.90
N ALA A 92 -13.91 24.96 3.36
CA ALA A 92 -14.34 24.87 4.75
C ALA A 92 -13.15 24.75 5.73
N LEU A 93 -12.11 23.98 5.35
CA LEU A 93 -10.89 23.86 6.14
C LEU A 93 -10.09 25.17 6.21
N LEU A 94 -10.04 25.93 5.11
CA LEU A 94 -9.40 27.25 5.09
C LEU A 94 -10.12 28.25 5.99
N GLN A 95 -11.46 28.29 5.92
CA GLN A 95 -12.28 29.17 6.77
C GLN A 95 -12.11 28.82 8.26
N ARG A 96 -12.12 27.52 8.60
CA ARG A 96 -11.88 27.06 9.98
C ARG A 96 -10.48 27.47 10.49
N ARG A 97 -9.47 27.49 9.63
CA ARG A 97 -8.12 27.90 10.03
C ARG A 97 -8.00 29.40 10.30
N GLN A 98 -8.87 30.21 9.69
CA GLN A 98 -8.92 31.65 9.92
C GLN A 98 -9.66 32.00 11.22
N THR A 99 -10.73 31.27 11.55
CA THR A 99 -11.48 31.49 12.81
C THR A 99 -10.67 31.08 14.05
N THR A 100 -9.92 29.98 14.02
CA THR A 100 -9.07 29.57 15.17
C THR A 100 -7.81 30.45 15.38
N ARG A 101 -7.50 31.38 14.47
CA ARG A 101 -6.37 32.32 14.62
C ARG A 101 -6.79 33.72 15.09
N ALA A 102 -8.09 33.98 15.20
CA ALA A 102 -8.64 35.28 15.60
C ALA A 102 -9.08 35.34 17.08
N ASP A 103 -8.98 34.21 17.79
CA ASP A 103 -9.08 34.08 19.25
C ASP A 103 -7.67 33.79 19.84
#